data_AF-A0A942MCJ4-F1
#
_entry.id   AF-A0A942MCJ4-F1
#
_cell.length_a   1.000
_cell.length_b   1.000
_cell.length_c   1.000
_cell.angle_alpha   90.00
_cell.angle_beta   90.00
_cell.angle_gamma   90.00
#
_symmetry.space_group_name_H-M   'P 1'
#
loop_
_entity.id
_entity.type
_entity.pdbx_description
1 polymer ?
#
loop_
_entity_poly.entity_id
_entity_poly.type
_entity_poly.pdbx_seq_one_letter_code
_entity_poly.pdbx_strand_id
1 'polypeptide(L)'
;MRFFHIVAAFIWLGAIFYIHLVMTPKAVAGGIPQATLKLAWLNIVIIFVTGSVLAAFRLGSWAGFTGTRFGQLLSIKIFLFLILVAAAAFVTLRLNRALKTGAPIILHHTPAGKMFTEQDLSRFDGSDGKRIFVAFGGHVYDVSQSRLWKSGKHAGRHPAGTDLSSDMAEAPHGPDMLERFPIVGKLTAAGSVVSPSNRGPAKALYLLAYFNLL
;
A
#
# COMPACT_ATOMS: atom_id res chain seq x y z
N MET A 1 22.83 28.75 -8.25
CA MET A 1 23.34 27.48 -7.65
C MET A 1 22.77 27.22 -6.25
N ARG A 2 22.89 28.15 -5.26
CA ARG A 2 22.23 27.99 -3.93
C ARG A 2 20.70 27.90 -3.99
N PHE A 3 20.08 28.60 -4.94
CA PHE A 3 18.64 28.58 -5.18
C PHE A 3 18.10 27.17 -5.44
N PHE A 4 18.72 26.40 -6.34
CA PHE A 4 18.26 25.04 -6.68
C PHE A 4 18.33 24.07 -5.49
N HIS A 5 19.33 24.19 -4.62
CA HIS A 5 19.46 23.36 -3.42
C HIS A 5 18.36 23.67 -2.39
N ILE A 6 18.02 24.95 -2.22
CA ILE A 6 16.94 25.39 -1.32
C ILE A 6 15.58 24.97 -1.87
N VAL A 7 15.35 25.16 -3.17
CA VAL A 7 14.12 24.70 -3.84
C VAL A 7 13.95 23.19 -3.71
N ALA A 8 15.01 22.39 -3.91
CA ALA A 8 14.96 20.95 -3.70
C ALA A 8 14.64 20.56 -2.25
N ALA A 9 15.18 21.29 -1.26
CA ALA A 9 14.86 21.08 0.15
C ALA A 9 13.38 21.41 0.47
N PHE A 10 12.83 22.47 -0.11
CA PHE A 10 11.41 22.81 0.03
C PHE A 10 10.49 21.80 -0.65
N ILE A 11 10.86 21.31 -1.84
CA ILE A 11 10.13 20.23 -2.53
C ILE A 11 10.17 18.94 -1.70
N TRP A 12 11.30 18.63 -1.08
CA TRP A 12 11.44 17.47 -0.20
C TRP A 12 10.58 17.62 1.07
N LEU A 13 10.59 18.79 1.72
CA LEU A 13 9.73 19.09 2.85
C LEU A 13 8.24 18.99 2.48
N GLY A 14 7.86 19.52 1.31
CA GLY A 14 6.50 19.43 0.77
C GLY A 14 6.08 17.98 0.48
N ALA A 15 6.99 17.14 -0.02
CA ALA A 15 6.72 15.72 -0.24
C ALA A 15 6.52 14.95 1.07
N ILE A 16 7.27 15.29 2.12
CA ILE A 16 7.05 14.73 3.47
C ILE A 16 5.67 15.13 3.97
N PHE A 17 5.33 16.42 3.95
CA PHE A 17 4.01 16.89 4.38
C PHE A 17 2.88 16.28 3.56
N TYR A 18 3.04 16.15 2.25
CA TYR A 18 2.04 15.51 1.39
C TYR A 18 1.81 14.05 1.76
N ILE A 19 2.86 13.27 1.99
CA ILE A 19 2.74 11.88 2.43
C ILE A 19 2.03 11.80 3.80
N HIS A 20 2.31 12.73 4.72
CA HIS A 20 1.71 12.69 6.07
C HIS A 20 0.28 13.26 6.13
N LEU A 21 -0.04 14.27 5.31
CA LEU A 21 -1.36 14.92 5.30
C LEU A 21 -2.35 14.23 4.34
N VAL A 22 -1.87 13.69 3.22
CA VAL A 22 -2.73 13.25 2.10
C VAL A 22 -2.68 11.74 1.90
N MET A 23 -1.54 11.06 2.14
CA MET A 23 -1.50 9.59 2.01
C MET A 23 -2.10 8.93 3.25
N THR A 24 -3.36 8.54 3.12
CA THR A 24 -4.00 7.65 4.10
C THR A 24 -3.43 6.23 4.02
N PRO A 25 -3.47 5.44 5.11
CA PRO A 25 -3.03 4.03 5.10
C PRO A 25 -3.72 3.17 4.01
N LYS A 26 -4.92 3.57 3.59
CA LYS A 26 -5.69 2.96 2.49
C LYS A 26 -5.03 3.16 1.11
N ALA A 27 -4.35 4.28 0.89
CA ALA A 27 -3.64 4.56 -0.36
C ALA A 27 -2.33 3.77 -0.50
N VAL A 28 -1.74 3.31 0.61
CA VAL A 28 -0.48 2.53 0.64
C VAL A 28 -0.72 1.01 0.55
N ALA A 29 -1.95 0.57 0.86
CA ALA A 29 -2.36 -0.83 0.85
C ALA A 29 -2.25 -1.54 -0.52
N GLY A 30 -2.34 -0.79 -1.62
CA GLY A 30 -2.13 -1.28 -2.99
C GLY A 30 -0.69 -1.12 -3.52
N GLY A 31 0.24 -0.72 -2.65
CA GLY A 31 1.59 -0.30 -3.02
C GLY A 31 1.68 1.21 -3.29
N ILE A 32 2.91 1.73 -3.31
CA ILE A 32 3.15 3.17 -3.50
C ILE A 32 3.01 3.49 -5.00
N PRO A 33 2.27 4.54 -5.39
CA PRO A 33 2.12 4.94 -6.79
C PRO A 33 3.47 5.11 -7.48
N GLN A 34 3.61 4.52 -8.68
CA GLN A 34 4.89 4.51 -9.41
C GLN A 34 5.35 5.92 -9.81
N ALA A 35 4.42 6.85 -10.09
CA ALA A 35 4.74 8.23 -10.39
C ALA A 35 5.42 8.94 -9.20
N THR A 36 4.92 8.72 -7.98
CA THR A 36 5.50 9.28 -6.74
C THR A 36 6.89 8.72 -6.48
N LEU A 37 7.10 7.41 -6.68
CA LEU A 37 8.41 6.79 -6.56
C LEU A 37 9.41 7.33 -7.58
N LYS A 38 9.00 7.47 -8.85
CA LYS A 38 9.83 8.05 -9.91
C LYS A 38 10.24 9.49 -9.57
N LEU A 39 9.29 10.29 -9.08
CA LEU A 39 9.54 11.66 -8.66
C LEU A 39 10.53 11.72 -7.47
N ALA A 40 10.37 10.83 -6.49
CA ALA A 40 11.25 10.75 -5.34
C ALA A 40 12.70 10.40 -5.73
N TRP A 41 12.88 9.38 -6.57
CA TRP A 41 14.20 9.00 -7.09
C TRP A 41 14.84 10.10 -7.95
N LEU A 42 14.04 10.75 -8.79
CA LEU A 42 14.51 11.89 -9.58
C LEU A 42 15.03 13.02 -8.68
N ASN A 43 14.31 13.35 -7.60
CA ASN A 43 14.73 14.37 -6.64
C ASN A 43 16.01 13.96 -5.91
N ILE A 44 16.13 12.70 -5.49
CA ILE A 44 17.36 12.16 -4.86
C ILE A 44 18.56 12.35 -5.80
N VAL A 45 18.42 12.03 -7.09
CA VAL A 45 19.48 12.21 -8.09
C VAL A 45 19.85 13.69 -8.25
N ILE A 46 18.85 14.58 -8.34
CA ILE A 46 19.08 16.03 -8.48
C ILE A 46 19.86 16.57 -7.27
N ILE A 47 19.44 16.22 -6.05
CA ILE A 47 20.11 16.64 -4.81
C ILE A 47 21.55 16.08 -4.75
N PHE A 48 21.76 14.82 -5.15
CA PHE A 48 23.09 14.22 -5.19
C PHE A 48 24.02 14.94 -6.17
N VAL A 49 23.57 15.17 -7.40
CA VAL A 49 24.36 15.83 -8.45
C VAL A 49 24.65 17.28 -8.06
N THR A 50 23.63 18.05 -7.70
CA THR A 50 23.81 19.46 -7.32
C THR A 50 24.69 19.59 -6.08
N GLY A 51 24.51 18.73 -5.07
CA GLY A 51 25.33 18.68 -3.87
C GLY A 51 26.79 18.32 -4.15
N SER A 52 27.03 17.37 -5.05
CA SER A 52 28.38 16.96 -5.46
C SER A 52 29.11 18.08 -6.19
N VAL A 53 28.43 18.78 -7.11
CA VAL A 53 28.97 19.93 -7.82
C VAL A 53 29.31 21.07 -6.85
N LEU A 54 28.41 21.41 -5.92
CA LEU A 54 28.65 22.40 -4.86
C LEU A 54 29.82 22.03 -3.94
N ALA A 55 29.95 20.75 -3.60
CA ALA A 55 31.06 20.26 -2.79
C ALA A 55 32.40 20.36 -3.54
N ALA A 56 32.44 19.95 -4.81
CA ALA A 56 33.64 20.02 -5.64
C ALA A 56 34.16 21.45 -5.79
N PHE A 57 33.27 22.41 -6.08
CA PHE A 57 33.65 23.82 -6.18
C PHE A 57 34.08 24.43 -4.85
N ARG A 58 33.62 23.90 -3.71
CA ARG A 58 33.91 24.49 -2.39
C ARG A 58 35.14 23.89 -1.71
N LEU A 59 35.45 22.63 -1.94
CA LEU A 59 36.58 21.96 -1.31
C LEU A 59 37.91 22.32 -2.00
N GLY A 60 37.91 22.48 -3.33
CA GLY A 60 39.09 22.83 -4.14
C GLY A 60 40.24 21.80 -4.14
N SER A 61 40.32 20.94 -3.11
CA SER A 61 41.33 19.89 -2.94
C SER A 61 40.80 18.79 -2.02
N TRP A 62 41.41 17.61 -2.12
CA TRP A 62 41.11 16.46 -1.25
C TRP A 62 41.50 16.73 0.21
N ALA A 63 42.58 17.46 0.47
CA ALA A 63 43.02 17.81 1.82
C ALA A 63 41.99 18.70 2.57
N GLY A 64 41.24 19.53 1.83
CA GLY A 64 40.15 20.32 2.37
C GLY A 64 38.97 19.48 2.89
N PHE A 65 38.83 18.24 2.43
CA PHE A 65 37.71 17.36 2.79
C PHE A 65 37.88 16.70 4.16
N THR A 66 39.09 16.28 4.51
CA THR A 66 39.36 15.60 5.79
C THR A 66 39.89 16.54 6.87
N GLY A 67 40.60 17.60 6.48
CA GLY A 67 41.28 18.51 7.41
C GLY A 67 40.47 19.73 7.86
N THR A 68 39.29 20.00 7.28
CA THR A 68 38.51 21.21 7.61
C THR A 68 37.18 20.88 8.28
N ARG A 69 36.71 21.80 9.14
CA ARG A 69 35.37 21.70 9.75
C ARG A 69 34.26 21.57 8.70
N PHE A 70 34.40 22.25 7.57
CA PHE A 70 33.46 22.15 6.46
C PHE A 70 33.45 20.74 5.84
N GLY A 71 34.62 20.16 5.59
CA GLY A 71 34.76 18.81 5.06
C GLY A 71 34.25 17.73 6.02
N GLN A 72 34.45 17.89 7.32
CA GLN A 72 33.87 17.03 8.35
C GLN A 72 32.32 17.08 8.35
N LEU A 73 31.74 18.29 8.32
CA LEU A 73 30.29 18.46 8.21
C LEU A 73 29.73 17.88 6.91
N LEU A 74 30.45 18.04 5.80
CA LEU A 74 30.09 17.45 4.51
C LEU A 74 30.13 15.92 4.56
N SER A 75 31.13 15.33 5.22
CA SER A 75 31.25 13.88 5.41
C SER A 75 30.07 13.31 6.19
N ILE A 76 29.68 13.96 7.29
CA ILE A 76 28.48 13.60 8.06
C ILE A 76 27.23 13.70 7.19
N LYS A 77 27.09 14.79 6.41
CA LYS A 77 25.94 14.98 5.52
C LYS A 77 25.86 13.91 4.42
N ILE A 78 27.00 13.52 3.83
CA ILE A 78 27.07 12.43 2.85
C ILE A 78 26.64 11.11 3.51
N PHE A 79 27.15 10.81 4.71
CA PHE A 79 26.78 9.60 5.45
C PHE A 79 25.27 9.53 5.74
N LEU A 80 24.68 10.62 6.25
CA LEU A 80 23.23 10.70 6.48
C LEU A 80 22.42 10.56 5.18
N PHE A 81 22.89 11.17 4.09
CA PHE A 81 22.25 11.04 2.78
C PHE A 81 22.30 9.59 2.27
N LEU A 82 23.41 8.87 2.47
CA LEU A 82 23.51 7.46 2.10
C LEU A 82 22.54 6.58 2.92
N ILE A 83 22.38 6.86 4.22
CA ILE A 83 21.37 6.18 5.06
C ILE A 83 19.96 6.41 4.49
N LEU A 84 19.63 7.65 4.14
CA LEU A 84 18.35 8.01 3.54
C LEU A 84 18.10 7.25 2.21
N VAL A 85 19.10 7.21 1.33
CA VAL A 85 19.02 6.50 0.05
C VAL A 85 18.87 4.99 0.26
N ALA A 86 19.61 4.41 1.22
CA ALA A 86 19.49 3.00 1.57
C ALA A 86 18.09 2.66 2.11
N ALA A 87 17.53 3.51 2.97
CA ALA A 87 16.17 3.37 3.46
C ALA A 87 15.13 3.48 2.32
N ALA A 88 15.29 4.45 1.41
CA ALA A 88 14.43 4.59 0.24
C ALA A 88 14.52 3.38 -0.70
N ALA A 89 15.72 2.85 -0.91
CA ALA A 89 15.93 1.62 -1.68
C ALA A 89 15.29 0.41 -1.01
N PHE A 90 15.44 0.26 0.30
CA PHE A 90 14.78 -0.81 1.07
C PHE A 90 13.25 -0.72 0.95
N VAL A 91 12.68 0.46 1.14
CA VAL A 91 11.25 0.71 0.97
C VAL A 91 10.79 0.39 -0.47
N THR A 92 11.55 0.81 -1.46
CA THR A 92 11.16 0.61 -2.87
C THR A 92 11.31 -0.84 -3.32
N LEU A 93 12.36 -1.55 -2.90
CA LEU A 93 12.71 -2.88 -3.40
C LEU A 93 12.09 -4.01 -2.59
N ARG A 94 12.01 -3.85 -1.25
CA ARG A 94 11.48 -4.88 -0.36
C ARG A 94 10.03 -4.62 0.01
N LEU A 95 9.73 -3.42 0.50
CA LEU A 95 8.39 -3.10 1.02
C LEU A 95 7.36 -2.96 -0.11
N ASN A 96 7.64 -2.19 -1.17
CA ASN A 96 6.71 -2.05 -2.29
C ASN A 96 6.49 -3.38 -3.03
N ARG A 97 7.53 -4.22 -3.13
CA ARG A 97 7.38 -5.58 -3.67
C ARG A 97 6.50 -6.43 -2.77
N ALA A 98 6.74 -6.42 -1.46
CA ALA A 98 5.93 -7.14 -0.48
C ALA A 98 4.46 -6.70 -0.48
N LEU A 99 4.18 -5.41 -0.66
CA LEU A 99 2.82 -4.86 -0.76
C LEU A 99 2.11 -5.26 -2.06
N LYS A 100 2.84 -5.44 -3.17
CA LYS A 100 2.27 -5.92 -4.44
C LYS A 100 2.05 -7.44 -4.47
N THR A 101 2.85 -8.21 -3.75
CA THR A 101 2.71 -9.67 -3.63
C THR A 101 1.78 -10.10 -2.50
N GLY A 102 1.57 -9.24 -1.49
CA GLY A 102 0.48 -9.41 -0.55
C GLY A 102 -0.84 -9.07 -1.25
N ALA A 103 -1.81 -9.97 -1.21
CA ALA A 103 -3.16 -9.70 -1.68
C ALA A 103 -3.63 -8.32 -1.19
N PRO A 104 -4.30 -7.51 -2.04
CA PRO A 104 -4.63 -6.12 -1.76
C PRO A 104 -5.23 -6.03 -0.36
N ILE A 105 -4.62 -5.21 0.51
CA ILE A 105 -5.18 -4.95 1.82
C ILE A 105 -6.41 -4.05 1.59
N ILE A 106 -7.53 -4.67 1.24
CA ILE A 106 -8.82 -3.99 1.17
C ILE A 106 -9.16 -3.60 2.62
N LEU A 107 -8.78 -2.39 3.02
CA LEU A 107 -9.15 -1.74 4.29
C LEU A 107 -10.62 -1.30 4.26
N HIS A 108 -11.50 -2.21 3.86
CA HIS A 108 -12.85 -2.25 4.41
C HIS A 108 -12.72 -2.89 5.78
N HIS A 109 -13.53 -2.43 6.74
CA HIS A 109 -13.65 -3.01 8.07
C HIS A 109 -14.04 -4.49 7.91
N THR A 110 -13.05 -5.35 7.67
CA THR A 110 -13.19 -6.79 7.77
C THR A 110 -13.31 -7.03 9.26
N PRO A 111 -14.41 -7.58 9.78
CA PRO A 111 -14.39 -8.19 11.09
C PRO A 111 -13.32 -9.27 11.01
N ALA A 112 -12.14 -8.97 11.54
CA ALA A 112 -11.00 -9.86 11.46
C ALA A 112 -11.39 -11.18 12.15
N GLY A 113 -11.60 -12.25 11.37
CA GLY A 113 -11.58 -13.60 11.91
C GLY A 113 -12.55 -14.61 11.30
N LYS A 114 -13.60 -14.21 10.57
CA LYS A 114 -14.57 -15.21 10.08
C LYS A 114 -14.10 -15.87 8.78
N MET A 115 -13.69 -17.12 8.91
CA MET A 115 -13.44 -18.03 7.79
C MET A 115 -14.78 -18.66 7.40
N PHE A 116 -15.04 -18.71 6.10
CA PHE A 116 -16.18 -19.40 5.53
C PHE A 116 -15.65 -20.59 4.74
N THR A 117 -16.26 -21.75 4.93
CA THR A 117 -16.21 -22.82 3.93
C THR A 117 -17.24 -22.55 2.84
N GLU A 118 -17.17 -23.26 1.71
CA GLU A 118 -18.23 -23.20 0.69
C GLU A 118 -19.60 -23.57 1.28
N GLN A 119 -19.63 -24.55 2.20
CA GLN A 119 -20.84 -24.97 2.91
C GLN A 119 -21.37 -23.91 3.89
N ASP A 120 -20.49 -23.12 4.50
CA ASP A 120 -20.92 -21.98 5.31
C ASP A 120 -21.46 -20.86 4.43
N LEU A 121 -20.79 -20.60 3.30
CA LEU A 121 -21.17 -19.56 2.35
C LEU A 121 -22.54 -19.83 1.73
N SER A 122 -22.85 -21.08 1.41
CA SER A 122 -24.13 -21.48 0.79
C SER A 122 -25.35 -21.20 1.68
N ARG A 123 -25.17 -20.93 2.98
CA ARG A 123 -26.25 -20.56 3.91
C ARG A 123 -26.67 -19.09 3.80
N PHE A 124 -25.89 -18.29 3.08
CA PHE A 124 -26.10 -16.86 2.87
C PHE A 124 -26.51 -16.58 1.43
N ASP A 125 -27.44 -17.39 0.93
CA ASP A 125 -27.97 -17.34 -0.43
C ASP A 125 -29.13 -16.35 -0.58
N GLY A 126 -29.55 -15.66 0.49
CA GLY A 126 -30.71 -14.77 0.44
C GLY A 126 -32.08 -15.45 0.50
N SER A 127 -32.15 -16.78 0.67
CA SER A 127 -33.41 -17.47 0.95
C SER A 127 -34.02 -16.96 2.25
N ASP A 128 -35.34 -16.93 2.36
CA ASP A 128 -36.04 -16.60 3.61
C ASP A 128 -35.68 -15.23 4.22
N GLY A 129 -35.25 -14.27 3.39
CA GLY A 129 -34.80 -12.96 3.87
C GLY A 129 -33.45 -12.97 4.60
N LYS A 130 -32.68 -14.06 4.47
CA LYS A 130 -31.30 -14.16 4.98
C LYS A 130 -30.40 -13.15 4.27
N ARG A 131 -29.24 -12.91 4.89
CA ARG A 131 -28.16 -12.12 4.28
C ARG A 131 -27.67 -12.80 3.01
N ILE A 132 -27.23 -11.97 2.06
CA ILE A 132 -26.82 -12.36 0.72
C ILE A 132 -25.32 -12.14 0.60
N PHE A 133 -24.55 -13.23 0.59
CA PHE A 133 -23.10 -13.18 0.47
C PHE A 133 -22.63 -13.77 -0.85
N VAL A 134 -21.50 -13.29 -1.35
CA VAL A 134 -20.79 -13.86 -2.49
C VAL A 134 -19.31 -13.90 -2.20
N ALA A 135 -18.60 -14.90 -2.71
CA ALA A 135 -17.15 -14.92 -2.67
C ALA A 135 -16.54 -14.49 -4.01
N PHE A 136 -15.44 -13.74 -3.94
CA PHE A 136 -14.63 -13.36 -5.09
C PHE A 136 -13.17 -13.18 -4.65
N GLY A 137 -12.22 -13.81 -5.35
CA GLY A 137 -10.80 -13.68 -5.05
C GLY A 137 -10.45 -14.04 -3.60
N GLY A 138 -11.11 -15.04 -3.03
CA GLY A 138 -10.92 -15.51 -1.64
C GLY A 138 -11.53 -14.64 -0.55
N HIS A 139 -12.25 -13.56 -0.90
CA HIS A 139 -12.94 -12.69 0.06
C HIS A 139 -14.46 -12.90 -0.03
N VAL A 140 -15.15 -12.78 1.10
CA VAL A 140 -16.62 -12.88 1.18
C VAL A 140 -17.21 -11.49 1.35
N TYR A 141 -18.12 -11.10 0.46
CA TYR A 141 -18.76 -9.79 0.40
C TYR A 141 -20.22 -9.87 0.81
N ASP A 142 -20.69 -8.91 1.60
CA ASP A 142 -22.12 -8.76 1.91
C ASP A 142 -22.82 -7.85 0.90
N VAL A 143 -23.56 -8.48 -0.02
CA VAL A 143 -24.32 -7.82 -1.08
C VAL A 143 -25.80 -7.65 -0.73
N SER A 144 -26.20 -7.86 0.52
CA SER A 144 -27.61 -7.84 0.97
C SER A 144 -28.33 -6.53 0.65
N GLN A 145 -27.60 -5.40 0.59
CA GLN A 145 -28.17 -4.09 0.30
C GLN A 145 -28.33 -3.80 -1.20
N SER A 146 -27.86 -4.70 -2.06
CA SER A 146 -27.94 -4.50 -3.52
C SER A 146 -29.30 -4.90 -4.07
N ARG A 147 -29.95 -3.96 -4.77
CA ARG A 147 -31.20 -4.26 -5.50
C ARG A 147 -30.99 -5.28 -6.62
N LEU A 148 -29.75 -5.41 -7.12
CA LEU A 148 -29.37 -6.34 -8.18
C LEU A 148 -29.16 -7.79 -7.70
N TRP A 149 -29.17 -8.01 -6.38
CA TRP A 149 -29.00 -9.31 -5.74
C TRP A 149 -30.26 -9.76 -4.99
N LYS A 150 -31.40 -9.11 -5.25
CA LYS A 150 -32.68 -9.45 -4.61
C LYS A 150 -33.00 -10.93 -4.77
N SER A 151 -33.46 -11.55 -3.69
CA SER A 151 -33.80 -12.98 -3.63
C SER A 151 -32.62 -13.90 -3.93
N GLY A 152 -31.38 -13.44 -3.76
CA GLY A 152 -30.22 -14.32 -3.83
C GLY A 152 -29.69 -14.61 -5.23
N LYS A 153 -30.13 -13.86 -6.25
CA LYS A 153 -29.66 -14.07 -7.63
C LYS A 153 -29.27 -12.76 -8.27
N HIS A 154 -28.18 -12.81 -9.03
CA HIS A 154 -27.76 -11.72 -9.88
C HIS A 154 -27.98 -12.05 -11.35
N ALA A 155 -28.65 -11.14 -12.06
CA ALA A 155 -29.03 -11.28 -13.47
C ALA A 155 -29.78 -12.60 -13.80
N GLY A 156 -30.41 -13.23 -12.81
CA GLY A 156 -31.09 -14.52 -12.95
C GLY A 156 -30.17 -15.73 -13.15
N ARG A 157 -28.85 -15.54 -13.22
CA ARG A 157 -27.87 -16.59 -13.57
C ARG A 157 -26.93 -16.95 -12.43
N HIS A 158 -26.50 -15.97 -11.64
CA HIS A 158 -25.47 -16.18 -10.63
C HIS A 158 -26.12 -16.26 -9.24
N PRO A 159 -26.10 -17.43 -8.59
CA PRO A 159 -26.64 -17.57 -7.24
C PRO A 159 -25.69 -16.97 -6.20
N ALA A 160 -26.26 -16.32 -5.20
CA ALA A 160 -25.55 -15.98 -3.97
C ALA A 160 -25.18 -17.25 -3.18
N GLY A 161 -24.34 -17.09 -2.16
CA GLY A 161 -23.83 -18.20 -1.37
C GLY A 161 -22.76 -19.03 -2.08
N THR A 162 -22.16 -18.52 -3.16
CA THR A 162 -21.15 -19.23 -3.96
C THR A 162 -19.92 -18.37 -4.24
N ASP A 163 -18.84 -19.00 -4.68
CA ASP A 163 -17.67 -18.32 -5.24
C ASP A 163 -17.89 -18.01 -6.72
N LEU A 164 -17.88 -16.72 -7.05
CA LEU A 164 -18.12 -16.19 -8.39
C LEU A 164 -16.83 -15.72 -9.06
N SER A 165 -15.68 -16.17 -8.58
CA SER A 165 -14.37 -15.81 -9.13
C SER A 165 -14.22 -16.20 -10.60
N SER A 166 -14.71 -17.38 -11.00
CA SER A 166 -14.73 -17.83 -12.40
C SER A 166 -15.69 -17.01 -13.26
N ASP A 167 -16.86 -16.69 -12.69
CA ASP A 167 -17.97 -16.07 -13.40
C ASP A 167 -17.71 -14.58 -13.72
N MET A 168 -16.84 -13.93 -12.96
CA MET A 168 -16.49 -12.52 -13.15
C MET A 168 -15.88 -12.23 -14.53
N ALA A 169 -15.22 -13.21 -15.16
CA ALA A 169 -14.65 -13.04 -16.51
C ALA A 169 -15.72 -12.86 -17.59
N GLU A 170 -16.94 -13.33 -17.36
CA GLU A 170 -18.07 -13.26 -18.29
C GLU A 170 -19.00 -12.07 -17.99
N ALA A 171 -18.75 -11.34 -16.91
CA ALA A 171 -19.58 -10.22 -16.49
C ALA A 171 -19.41 -8.99 -17.40
N PRO A 172 -20.48 -8.20 -17.62
CA PRO A 172 -20.40 -6.93 -18.37
C PRO A 172 -19.73 -5.80 -17.57
N HIS A 173 -19.14 -6.09 -16.40
CA HIS A 173 -18.50 -5.16 -15.48
C HIS A 173 -17.30 -5.82 -14.80
N GLY A 174 -16.40 -5.02 -14.22
CA GLY A 174 -15.27 -5.52 -13.46
C GLY A 174 -15.60 -5.83 -11.99
N PRO A 175 -14.61 -6.34 -11.24
CA PRO A 175 -14.73 -6.63 -9.81
C PRO A 175 -14.80 -5.36 -8.94
N ASP A 176 -14.54 -4.18 -9.50
CA ASP A 176 -14.69 -2.87 -8.86
C ASP A 176 -16.12 -2.64 -8.33
N MET A 177 -17.11 -3.31 -8.90
CA MET A 177 -18.49 -3.27 -8.41
C MET A 177 -18.64 -3.92 -7.03
N LEU A 178 -17.81 -4.92 -6.69
CA LEU A 178 -17.82 -5.59 -5.38
C LEU A 178 -17.16 -4.74 -4.29
N GLU A 179 -16.27 -3.81 -4.65
CA GLU A 179 -15.60 -2.90 -3.70
C GLU A 179 -16.58 -1.97 -2.97
N ARG A 180 -17.79 -1.81 -3.52
CA ARG A 180 -18.89 -1.04 -2.91
C ARG A 180 -19.51 -1.72 -1.69
N PHE A 181 -19.23 -3.02 -1.50
CA PHE A 181 -19.86 -3.84 -0.47
C PHE A 181 -18.89 -4.18 0.67
N PRO A 182 -19.39 -4.37 1.91
CA PRO A 182 -18.55 -4.75 3.04
C PRO A 182 -17.97 -6.16 2.86
N ILE A 183 -16.68 -6.33 3.15
CA ILE A 183 -16.05 -7.66 3.29
C ILE A 183 -16.37 -8.20 4.68
N VAL A 184 -16.94 -9.39 4.75
CA VAL A 184 -17.36 -10.05 6.00
C VAL A 184 -16.50 -11.24 6.40
N GLY A 185 -15.59 -11.68 5.53
CA GLY A 185 -14.66 -12.77 5.83
C GLY A 185 -13.85 -13.24 4.64
N LYS A 186 -13.25 -14.44 4.77
CA LYS A 186 -12.48 -15.10 3.71
C LYS A 186 -13.02 -16.50 3.43
N LEU A 187 -13.00 -16.89 2.16
CA LEU A 187 -13.34 -18.26 1.75
C LEU A 187 -12.09 -19.14 1.93
N THR A 188 -12.22 -20.21 2.70
CA THR A 188 -11.16 -21.19 2.93
C THR A 188 -11.37 -22.36 1.97
N ALA A 189 -10.38 -22.61 1.10
CA ALA A 189 -10.38 -23.82 0.28
C ALA A 189 -10.37 -25.05 1.21
N ALA A 190 -11.25 -26.01 0.94
CA ALA A 190 -11.36 -27.25 1.69
C ALA A 190 -9.97 -27.88 1.88
N GLY A 191 -9.45 -27.84 3.12
CA GLY A 191 -8.16 -28.42 3.51
C GLY A 191 -7.07 -27.45 3.99
N SER A 192 -7.30 -26.14 4.06
CA SER A 192 -6.27 -25.20 4.55
C SER A 192 -6.62 -24.60 5.92
N VAL A 193 -6.15 -25.27 6.99
CA VAL A 193 -6.06 -24.66 8.33
C VAL A 193 -4.99 -23.55 8.25
N VAL A 194 -5.41 -22.32 7.97
CA VAL A 194 -4.50 -21.16 7.98
C VAL A 194 -4.47 -20.58 9.40
N SER A 195 -3.36 -20.82 10.10
CA SER A 195 -3.00 -20.15 11.36
C SER A 195 -2.98 -18.62 11.18
N PRO A 196 -3.20 -17.83 12.26
CA PRO A 196 -3.35 -16.38 12.17
C PRO A 196 -2.09 -15.76 11.55
N SER A 197 -2.22 -15.21 10.33
CA SER A 197 -1.08 -14.63 9.62
C SER A 197 -0.44 -13.52 10.46
N ASN A 198 0.85 -13.65 10.72
CA ASN A 198 1.66 -12.74 11.51
C ASN A 198 1.54 -11.28 11.01
N ARG A 199 0.81 -10.44 11.76
CA ARG A 199 0.49 -9.03 11.44
C ARG A 199 1.67 -8.06 11.63
N GLY A 200 2.90 -8.56 11.71
CA GLY A 200 4.11 -7.78 12.01
C GLY A 200 4.39 -6.63 11.03
N PRO A 201 4.37 -6.84 9.70
CA PRO A 201 4.77 -5.80 8.74
C PRO A 201 3.79 -4.63 8.67
N ALA A 202 2.49 -4.92 8.72
CA ALA A 202 1.44 -3.91 8.66
C ALA A 202 1.35 -3.08 9.95
N LYS A 203 1.52 -3.71 11.12
CA LYS A 203 1.61 -3.00 12.40
C LYS A 203 2.83 -2.10 12.45
N ALA A 204 3.99 -2.56 11.96
CA ALA A 204 5.20 -1.75 11.90
C ALA A 204 5.00 -0.50 11.03
N LEU A 205 4.34 -0.63 9.87
CA LEU A 205 4.02 0.50 9.00
C LEU A 205 3.07 1.51 9.66
N TYR A 206 2.06 1.01 10.36
CA TYR A 206 1.09 1.83 11.09
C TYR A 206 1.77 2.56 12.25
N LEU A 207 2.64 1.87 12.99
CA LEU A 207 3.44 2.47 14.06
C LEU A 207 4.39 3.52 13.49
N LEU A 208 5.12 3.24 12.41
CA LEU A 208 6.06 4.19 11.81
C LEU A 208 5.37 5.43 11.23
N ALA A 209 4.16 5.27 10.67
CA ALA A 209 3.35 6.38 10.16
C ALA A 209 2.77 7.26 11.27
N TYR A 210 2.41 6.68 12.43
CA TYR A 210 1.79 7.42 13.55
C TYR A 210 2.75 7.86 14.66
N PHE A 211 3.90 7.21 14.83
CA PHE A 211 4.93 7.59 15.82
C PHE A 211 5.65 8.89 15.42
N ASN A 212 5.57 9.28 14.14
CA ASN A 212 6.09 10.54 13.62
C ASN A 212 5.08 11.71 13.74
N LEU A 213 3.95 11.49 14.42
CA LEU A 213 2.85 12.43 14.64
C LEU A 213 2.74 12.87 16.12
N LEU A 214 3.69 12.43 16.96
CA LEU A 214 3.77 12.69 18.40
C LEU A 214 5.00 13.56 18.72
#